data_AF-A0AA86UWG6-F1
#
_entry.id   AF-A0AA86UWG6-F1
#
_cell.length_a   1.000
_cell.length_b   1.000
_cell.length_c   1.000
_cell.angle_alpha   90.00
_cell.angle_beta   90.00
_cell.angle_gamma   90.00
#
_symmetry.space_group_name_H-M   'P 1'
#
loop_
_entity.id
_entity.type
_entity.pdbx_description
1 polymer ?
#
loop_
_entity_poly.entity_id
_entity_poly.type
_entity_poly.pdbx_seq_one_letter_code
_entity_poly.pdbx_strand_id
1 'polypeptide(L)'
;MCYHRIIYERVFTQIIYQIILIILIIYLYTPNYVSNIKKTCKAHNLRSFEIPKAVVIENEPWTPENGLLTPALKVKRPACKEKYEKLMLDIIKRITRLEGATMDKIAAEVVDALTNPQSESVSQKASSYSGMR
;
A
#
# COMPACT_ATOMS: atom_id res chain seq x y z
N MET A 1 -40.00 -20.08 -33.05
CA MET A 1 -39.61 -19.58 -31.70
C MET A 1 -38.20 -19.99 -31.25
N CYS A 2 -37.41 -20.75 -32.02
CA CYS A 2 -36.10 -21.26 -31.55
C CYS A 2 -34.88 -20.34 -31.80
N TYR A 3 -34.97 -19.38 -32.73
CA TYR A 3 -33.82 -18.52 -33.09
C TYR A 3 -33.45 -17.48 -32.02
N HIS A 4 -34.43 -16.96 -31.28
CA HIS A 4 -34.18 -15.91 -30.28
C HIS A 4 -33.40 -16.42 -29.06
N ARG A 5 -33.50 -17.71 -28.74
CA ARG A 5 -32.80 -18.33 -27.60
C ARG A 5 -31.33 -18.60 -27.91
N ILE A 6 -31.02 -19.01 -29.14
CA ILE A 6 -29.66 -19.36 -29.60
C ILE A 6 -28.79 -18.09 -29.76
N ILE A 7 -29.38 -16.98 -30.23
CA ILE A 7 -28.66 -15.71 -30.37
C ILE A 7 -28.32 -15.13 -28.99
N TYR A 8 -29.26 -15.17 -28.04
CA TYR A 8 -29.01 -14.67 -26.68
C TYR A 8 -27.91 -15.44 -25.96
N GLU A 9 -27.88 -16.76 -26.10
CA GLU A 9 -26.89 -17.61 -25.43
C GLU A 9 -25.48 -17.35 -25.97
N ARG A 10 -25.33 -17.25 -27.30
CA ARG A 10 -24.01 -16.96 -27.90
C ARG A 10 -23.51 -15.55 -27.62
N VAL A 11 -24.39 -14.55 -27.65
CA VAL A 11 -24.02 -13.16 -27.35
C VAL A 11 -23.69 -12.98 -25.87
N PHE A 12 -24.43 -13.61 -24.97
CA PHE A 12 -24.17 -13.55 -23.53
C PHE A 12 -22.85 -14.21 -23.16
N THR A 13 -22.56 -15.38 -23.71
CA THR A 13 -21.27 -16.06 -23.52
C THR A 13 -20.12 -15.20 -24.07
N GLN A 14 -20.26 -14.60 -25.26
CA GLN A 14 -19.23 -13.75 -25.85
C GLN A 14 -18.94 -12.49 -25.04
N ILE A 15 -19.97 -11.84 -24.48
CA ILE A 15 -19.82 -10.67 -23.60
C ILE A 15 -19.11 -11.08 -22.30
N ILE A 16 -19.49 -12.22 -21.70
CA ILE A 16 -18.83 -12.73 -20.49
C ILE A 16 -17.36 -13.04 -20.75
N TYR A 17 -17.02 -13.70 -21.85
CA TYR A 17 -15.62 -13.96 -22.21
C TYR A 17 -14.84 -12.68 -22.48
N GLN A 18 -15.44 -11.66 -23.09
CA GLN A 18 -14.79 -10.34 -23.24
C GLN A 18 -14.55 -9.65 -21.90
N ILE A 19 -15.51 -9.68 -20.98
CA ILE A 19 -15.37 -9.10 -19.64
C ILE A 19 -14.26 -9.83 -18.86
N ILE A 20 -14.27 -11.17 -18.88
CA ILE A 20 -13.25 -12.00 -18.23
C ILE A 20 -11.87 -11.73 -18.85
N LEU A 21 -11.77 -11.61 -20.17
CA LEU A 21 -10.52 -11.33 -20.87
C LEU A 21 -9.98 -9.94 -20.53
N ILE A 22 -10.84 -8.91 -20.43
CA ILE A 22 -10.45 -7.57 -20.01
C ILE A 22 -9.94 -7.57 -18.56
N ILE A 23 -10.65 -8.27 -17.67
CA ILE A 23 -10.22 -8.45 -16.27
C ILE A 23 -8.85 -9.15 -16.23
N LEU A 24 -8.69 -10.25 -16.98
CA LEU A 24 -7.43 -11.00 -17.04
C LEU A 24 -6.27 -10.17 -17.59
N ILE A 25 -6.51 -9.35 -18.62
CA ILE A 25 -5.51 -8.43 -19.21
C ILE A 25 -5.10 -7.36 -18.19
N ILE A 26 -6.04 -6.80 -17.42
CA ILE A 26 -5.72 -5.84 -16.35
C ILE A 26 -4.85 -6.52 -15.28
N TYR A 27 -5.19 -7.74 -14.86
CA TYR A 27 -4.40 -8.47 -13.86
C TYR A 27 -3.01 -8.89 -14.38
N LEU A 28 -2.88 -9.21 -15.66
CA LEU A 28 -1.59 -9.62 -16.27
C LEU A 28 -0.67 -8.43 -16.62
N TYR A 29 -1.23 -7.25 -16.92
CA TYR A 29 -0.45 -6.08 -17.36
C TYR A 29 -0.03 -5.13 -16.23
N THR A 30 -0.27 -5.49 -14.97
CA THR A 30 0.11 -4.67 -13.81
C THR A 30 1.33 -5.22 -13.07
N PRO A 31 2.49 -5.54 -13.69
CA PRO A 31 3.52 -6.25 -12.96
C PRO A 31 4.30 -5.37 -11.97
N ASN A 32 4.21 -4.02 -12.01
CA ASN A 32 5.02 -3.18 -11.11
C ASN A 32 4.42 -1.79 -10.82
N TYR A 33 3.25 -1.73 -10.17
CA TYR A 33 2.60 -0.47 -9.78
C TYR A 33 3.52 0.46 -8.96
N VAL A 34 4.30 -0.11 -8.03
CA VAL A 34 5.27 0.63 -7.21
C VAL A 34 6.37 1.29 -8.07
N SER A 35 6.81 0.63 -9.15
CA SER A 35 7.84 1.20 -10.03
C SER A 35 7.30 2.41 -10.81
N ASN A 36 6.04 2.37 -11.23
CA ASN A 36 5.40 3.45 -11.96
C ASN A 36 5.20 4.66 -11.05
N ILE A 37 4.77 4.45 -9.81
CA ILE A 37 4.69 5.52 -8.80
C ILE A 37 6.07 6.16 -8.61
N LYS A 38 7.13 5.36 -8.41
CA LYS A 38 8.49 5.89 -8.25
C LYS A 38 8.93 6.73 -9.44
N LYS A 39 8.63 6.29 -10.68
CA LYS A 39 8.95 7.04 -11.90
C LYS A 39 8.19 8.37 -11.96
N THR A 40 6.88 8.35 -11.70
CA THR A 40 6.05 9.56 -11.68
C THR A 40 6.52 10.54 -10.60
N CYS A 41 6.78 10.07 -9.38
CA CYS A 41 7.28 10.92 -8.31
C CYS A 41 8.63 11.57 -8.64
N LYS A 42 9.55 10.81 -9.28
CA LYS A 42 10.83 11.35 -9.76
C LYS A 42 10.63 12.41 -10.85
N ALA A 43 9.71 12.19 -11.78
CA ALA A 43 9.39 13.16 -12.82
C ALA A 43 8.84 14.48 -12.26
N HIS A 44 8.16 14.43 -11.11
CA HIS A 44 7.67 15.61 -10.38
C HIS A 44 8.67 16.18 -9.36
N ASN A 45 9.93 15.74 -9.37
CA ASN A 45 10.98 16.20 -8.44
C ASN A 45 10.61 16.06 -6.95
N LEU A 46 9.82 15.04 -6.59
CA LEU A 46 9.51 14.76 -5.20
C LEU A 46 10.75 14.25 -4.45
N ARG A 47 10.86 14.62 -3.17
CA ARG A 47 11.95 14.18 -2.31
C ARG A 47 11.82 12.69 -1.99
N SER A 48 12.94 12.05 -1.68
CA SER A 48 12.98 10.61 -1.40
C SER A 48 12.02 10.17 -0.27
N PHE A 49 11.77 11.04 0.72
CA PHE A 49 10.85 10.76 1.84
C PHE A 49 9.37 10.99 1.50
N GLU A 50 9.05 11.65 0.39
CA GLU A 50 7.67 11.84 -0.08
C GLU A 50 7.19 10.66 -0.94
N ILE A 51 8.13 9.82 -1.40
CA ILE A 51 7.85 8.65 -2.22
C ILE A 51 7.43 7.48 -1.30
N PRO A 52 6.24 6.89 -1.49
CA PRO A 52 5.80 5.77 -0.67
C PRO A 52 6.72 4.56 -0.88
N LYS A 53 7.18 3.96 0.23
CA LYS A 53 8.01 2.75 0.21
C LYS A 53 7.22 1.50 -0.20
N ALA A 54 5.95 1.44 0.19
CA ALA A 54 5.03 0.35 -0.11
C ALA A 54 3.62 0.91 -0.35
N VAL A 55 2.80 0.13 -1.07
CA VAL A 55 1.41 0.47 -1.37
C VAL A 55 0.55 -0.75 -1.05
N VAL A 56 -0.62 -0.49 -0.48
CA VAL A 56 -1.65 -1.50 -0.22
C VAL A 56 -2.70 -1.36 -1.31
N ILE A 57 -3.01 -2.47 -1.96
CA ILE A 57 -4.10 -2.54 -2.95
C ILE A 57 -5.30 -3.12 -2.23
N GLU A 58 -6.37 -2.32 -2.17
CA GLU A 58 -7.65 -2.74 -1.63
C GLU A 58 -8.54 -3.21 -2.78
N ASN A 59 -9.24 -4.32 -2.59
CA ASN A 59 -10.16 -4.85 -3.61
C ASN A 59 -11.53 -4.15 -3.54
N GLU A 60 -11.91 -3.68 -2.36
CA GLU A 60 -13.13 -2.93 -2.12
C GLU A 60 -12.93 -1.43 -2.43
N PRO A 61 -13.70 -0.82 -3.35
CA PRO A 61 -13.60 0.61 -3.61
C PRO A 61 -14.03 1.46 -2.40
N TRP A 62 -13.49 2.67 -2.28
CA TRP A 62 -13.94 3.61 -1.26
C TRP A 62 -15.25 4.26 -1.69
N THR A 63 -16.25 4.25 -0.82
CA THR A 63 -17.58 4.80 -1.13
C THR A 63 -18.10 5.66 0.02
N PRO A 64 -19.14 6.48 -0.20
CA PRO A 64 -19.80 7.17 0.90
C PRO A 64 -20.50 6.21 1.87
N GLU A 65 -21.01 5.09 1.38
CA GLU A 65 -21.77 4.09 2.15
C GLU A 65 -20.89 3.30 3.11
N ASN A 66 -19.65 2.98 2.72
CA ASN A 66 -18.68 2.37 3.65
C ASN A 66 -18.01 3.38 4.59
N GLY A 67 -18.43 4.65 4.53
CA GLY A 67 -17.99 5.70 5.43
C GLY A 67 -16.58 6.23 5.17
N LEU A 68 -15.89 5.77 4.11
CA LEU A 68 -14.54 6.20 3.77
C LEU A 68 -14.50 7.50 2.96
N LEU A 69 -15.60 7.85 2.28
CA LEU A 69 -15.76 9.12 1.55
C LEU A 69 -16.80 10.04 2.19
N THR A 70 -16.62 11.34 1.98
CA THR A 70 -17.70 12.32 2.14
C THR A 70 -18.71 12.19 0.99
N PRO A 71 -19.94 12.71 1.15
CA PRO A 71 -20.89 12.77 0.04
C PRO A 71 -20.33 13.50 -1.21
N ALA A 72 -19.36 14.39 -1.00
CA ALA A 72 -18.65 15.10 -2.06
C ALA A 72 -17.44 14.31 -2.63
N LEU A 73 -17.36 13.00 -2.41
CA LEU A 73 -16.30 12.09 -2.89
C LEU A 73 -14.88 12.48 -2.44
N LYS A 74 -14.76 13.16 -1.30
CA LYS A 74 -13.46 13.45 -0.67
C LYS A 74 -13.15 12.39 0.37
N VAL A 75 -11.88 12.00 0.48
CA VAL A 75 -11.41 11.00 1.44
C VAL A 75 -11.59 11.49 2.89
N LYS A 76 -12.27 10.72 3.72
CA LYS A 76 -12.38 10.95 5.17
C LYS A 76 -11.15 10.36 5.87
N ARG A 77 -10.12 11.19 6.06
CA ARG A 77 -8.84 10.76 6.65
C ARG A 77 -8.98 10.02 7.99
N PRO A 78 -9.82 10.45 8.96
CA PRO A 78 -9.96 9.72 10.23
C PRO A 78 -10.50 8.30 10.05
N ALA A 79 -11.55 8.13 9.24
CA ALA A 79 -12.16 6.81 8.98
C ALA A 79 -11.19 5.87 8.24
N CYS A 80 -10.47 6.39 7.24
CA CYS A 80 -9.43 5.61 6.57
C CYS A 80 -8.29 5.22 7.51
N LYS A 81 -7.88 6.13 8.40
CA LYS A 81 -6.85 5.82 9.40
C LYS A 81 -7.31 4.65 10.28
N GLU A 82 -8.51 4.72 10.85
CA GLU A 82 -9.03 3.65 11.72
C GLU A 82 -9.10 2.29 11.02
N LYS A 83 -9.58 2.24 9.75
CA LYS A 83 -9.66 1.00 8.98
C LYS A 83 -8.28 0.40 8.67
N TYR A 84 -7.31 1.22 8.26
CA TYR A 84 -6.03 0.75 7.71
C TYR A 84 -4.85 0.81 8.69
N GLU A 85 -4.97 1.46 9.85
CA GLU A 85 -3.85 1.70 10.77
C GLU A 85 -3.15 0.43 11.20
N LYS A 86 -3.89 -0.60 11.61
CA LYS A 86 -3.32 -1.89 12.02
C LYS A 86 -2.50 -2.54 10.90
N LEU A 87 -3.06 -2.55 9.69
CA LEU A 87 -2.41 -3.13 8.50
C LEU A 87 -1.16 -2.33 8.11
N MET A 88 -1.22 -1.00 8.17
CA MET A 88 -0.08 -0.12 7.87
C MET A 88 1.05 -0.30 8.89
N LEU A 89 0.73 -0.40 10.18
CA LEU A 89 1.73 -0.66 11.23
C LEU A 89 2.44 -2.01 11.00
N ASP A 90 1.69 -3.03 10.63
CA ASP A 90 2.27 -4.36 10.35
C ASP A 90 3.18 -4.34 9.11
N ILE A 91 2.81 -3.59 8.06
CA ILE A 91 3.66 -3.39 6.88
C ILE A 91 4.93 -2.63 7.26
N ILE A 92 4.83 -1.54 8.02
CA ILE A 92 5.99 -0.76 8.46
C ILE A 92 6.94 -1.62 9.29
N LYS A 93 6.42 -2.46 10.18
CA LYS A 93 7.23 -3.43 10.94
C LYS A 93 7.96 -4.40 10.02
N ARG A 94 7.29 -4.93 8.99
CA ARG A 94 7.90 -5.84 8.00
C ARG A 94 9.00 -5.14 7.20
N ILE A 95 8.73 -3.94 6.69
CA ILE A 95 9.72 -3.13 5.94
C ILE A 95 10.94 -2.86 6.83
N THR A 96 10.73 -2.42 8.07
CA THR A 96 11.82 -2.12 9.00
C THR A 96 12.70 -3.33 9.30
N ARG A 97 12.12 -4.53 9.38
CA ARG A 97 12.88 -5.78 9.54
C ARG A 97 13.71 -6.14 8.30
N LEU A 98 13.17 -5.87 7.11
CA LEU A 98 13.83 -6.16 5.84
C LEU A 98 14.90 -5.13 5.46
N GLU A 99 14.74 -3.87 5.90
CA GLU A 99 15.76 -2.81 5.80
C GLU A 99 16.93 -3.01 6.79
N GLY A 100 17.28 -4.26 7.10
CA GLY A 100 18.30 -4.64 8.07
C GLY A 100 19.64 -3.92 7.85
N ALA A 101 20.10 -3.29 8.94
CA ALA A 101 21.40 -2.69 9.20
C ALA A 101 22.00 -1.80 8.08
N THR A 102 21.50 -0.57 7.95
CA THR A 102 22.33 0.52 7.42
C THR A 102 23.62 0.63 8.22
N MET A 103 24.75 0.91 7.54
CA MET A 103 26.07 1.06 8.17
C MET A 103 26.03 1.97 9.41
N ASP A 104 25.14 2.97 9.41
CA ASP A 104 24.92 3.89 10.52
C ASP A 104 24.34 3.21 11.78
N LYS A 105 23.47 2.21 11.62
CA LYS A 105 22.92 1.42 12.74
C LYS A 105 23.95 0.45 13.31
N ILE A 106 24.80 -0.12 12.45
CA ILE A 106 25.93 -0.96 12.89
C ILE A 106 26.92 -0.08 13.65
N ALA A 107 27.27 1.10 13.11
CA ALA A 107 28.16 2.05 13.77
C ALA A 107 27.59 2.51 15.12
N ALA A 108 26.29 2.81 15.21
CA ALA A 108 25.65 3.18 16.46
C ALA A 108 25.65 2.02 17.48
N GLU A 109 25.31 0.80 17.07
CA GLU A 109 25.37 -0.38 17.94
C GLU A 109 26.79 -0.65 18.46
N VAL A 110 27.80 -0.52 17.59
CA VAL A 110 29.21 -0.67 17.94
C VAL A 110 29.65 0.42 18.91
N VAL A 111 29.23 1.67 18.71
CA VAL A 111 29.54 2.78 19.62
C VAL A 111 28.84 2.60 20.98
N ASP A 112 27.60 2.15 21.02
CA ASP A 112 26.87 1.84 22.25
C ASP A 112 27.53 0.68 23.01
N ALA A 113 27.94 -0.38 22.32
CA ALA A 113 28.69 -1.50 22.92
C ALA A 113 30.05 -1.08 23.49
N LEU A 114 30.71 -0.08 22.91
CA LEU A 114 31.97 0.47 23.40
C LEU A 114 31.80 1.48 24.55
N THR A 115 30.64 2.14 24.64
CA THR A 115 30.39 3.21 25.62
C THR A 115 29.67 2.73 26.88
N ASN A 116 28.95 1.61 26.83
CA ASN A 116 28.25 1.09 28.02
C ASN A 116 28.40 -0.44 28.15
N PRO A 117 29.40 -0.94 28.91
CA PRO A 117 29.72 -2.37 28.93
C PRO A 117 28.66 -3.28 29.59
N GLN A 118 27.62 -2.74 30.23
CA GLN A 118 26.60 -3.51 30.93
C GLN A 118 25.23 -2.84 30.83
N SER A 119 24.38 -3.30 29.91
CA SER A 119 22.95 -3.55 30.18
C SER A 119 22.24 -4.08 28.93
N GLU A 120 22.01 -5.38 28.91
CA GLU A 120 20.82 -5.94 28.26
C GLU A 120 19.59 -5.42 29.03
N SER A 121 18.78 -4.54 28.43
CA SER A 121 17.34 -4.52 28.74
C SER A 121 16.51 -3.74 27.70
N VAL A 122 15.67 -4.50 27.01
CA VAL A 122 14.30 -4.19 26.56
C VAL A 122 14.07 -2.89 25.76
N SER A 123 13.99 -3.05 24.42
CA SER A 123 13.53 -1.99 23.52
C SER A 123 12.00 -1.88 23.50
N GLN A 124 11.45 -0.90 24.23
CA GLN A 124 10.13 -0.32 23.94
C GLN A 124 10.35 1.02 23.22
N LYS A 125 10.50 1.00 21.89
CA LYS A 125 10.50 2.24 21.09
C LYS A 125 9.08 2.54 20.62
N ALA A 126 8.34 3.29 21.45
CA ALA A 126 7.17 4.03 21.01
C ALA A 126 7.62 5.13 20.03
N SER A 127 7.12 5.11 18.81
CA SER A 127 7.41 6.14 17.81
C SER A 127 6.68 7.44 18.19
N SER A 128 7.42 8.39 18.78
CA SER A 128 6.96 9.75 19.01
C SER A 128 7.06 10.54 17.70
N TYR A 129 5.94 10.80 17.04
CA TYR A 129 5.85 11.75 15.92
C TYR A 129 5.65 13.15 16.51
N SER A 130 6.75 13.88 16.71
CA SER A 130 6.70 15.30 17.06
C SER A 130 6.35 16.09 15.79
N GLY A 131 5.12 16.59 15.72
CA GLY A 131 4.68 17.46 14.64
C GLY A 131 5.50 18.75 14.62
N MET A 132 6.03 19.09 13.45
CA MET A 132 6.72 20.36 13.22
C MET A 132 5.65 21.47 13.23
N ARG A 133 5.74 22.37 14.21
CA ARG A 133 4.93 23.59 14.32
C ARG A 133 5.25 24.55 13.18
#